data_AF-A0A914QSE2-F1
#
_entry.id   AF-A0A914QSE2-F1
#
_cell.length_a   1.000
_cell.length_b   1.000
_cell.length_c   1.000
_cell.angle_alpha   90.00
_cell.angle_beta   90.00
_cell.angle_gamma   90.00
#
_symmetry.space_group_name_H-M   'P 1'
#
loop_
_entity.id
_entity.type
_entity.pdbx_description
1 polymer ?
#
loop_
_entity_poly.entity_id
_entity_poly.type
_entity_poly.pdbx_seq_one_letter_code
_entity_poly.pdbx_strand_id
1 'polypeptide(L)'
;MVSAMCEINTRSMEAVETSKDLMSAPEACSMMEALTVFSSCIKIDPSLKSGDPMEKFEHLRRPDSLKASLYQVANAMSQTFQTAHDSVTTIVNSLESMPTLMADCLEAMEIINQPGSQDVIDYALETLNYSAEQCVNSALDVDNDCTKALLIINELCEAATATDGRNKQEAEKTENLIKQRNLLKAQQEQIIRNLQNDLSEQKLLVEEAMSDYKVS
;
A
#
# COMPACT_ATOMS: atom_id res chain seq x y z
N MET A 1 -2.09 -12.80 -0.46
CA MET A 1 -2.04 -11.75 0.58
C MET A 1 -1.68 -10.40 -0.04
N VAL A 2 -0.54 -10.27 -0.73
CA VAL A 2 -0.24 -9.07 -1.56
C VAL A 2 -1.22 -8.94 -2.75
N SER A 3 -1.65 -10.07 -3.33
CA SER A 3 -2.71 -10.08 -4.35
C SER A 3 -4.03 -9.42 -3.90
N ALA A 4 -4.39 -9.51 -2.62
CA ALA A 4 -5.61 -8.87 -2.09
C ALA A 4 -5.41 -7.36 -1.87
N MET A 5 -4.20 -6.93 -1.52
CA MET A 5 -3.85 -5.50 -1.45
C MET A 5 -3.74 -4.87 -2.84
N CYS A 6 -3.22 -5.60 -3.84
CA CYS A 6 -3.25 -5.16 -5.24
C CYS A 6 -4.66 -5.11 -5.80
N GLU A 7 -5.52 -6.10 -5.54
CA GLU A 7 -6.92 -6.08 -6.00
C GLU A 7 -7.72 -4.90 -5.44
N ILE A 8 -7.42 -4.46 -4.20
CA ILE A 8 -7.99 -3.24 -3.63
C ILE A 8 -7.49 -2.00 -4.38
N ASN A 9 -6.20 -1.93 -4.72
CA ASN A 9 -5.59 -0.81 -5.46
C ASN A 9 -6.06 -0.75 -6.93
N THR A 10 -6.20 -1.89 -7.61
CA THR A 10 -6.70 -1.95 -8.99
C THR A 10 -8.16 -1.54 -9.08
N ARG A 11 -9.00 -1.91 -8.09
CA ARG A 11 -10.38 -1.43 -8.01
C ARG A 11 -10.53 0.05 -7.68
N SER A 12 -9.55 0.65 -6.99
CA SER A 12 -9.57 2.09 -6.69
C SER A 12 -9.01 2.94 -7.84
N MET A 13 -8.13 2.40 -8.69
CA MET A 13 -7.68 3.06 -9.93
C MET A 13 -8.74 3.05 -11.04
N GLU A 14 -9.62 2.05 -11.11
CA GLU A 14 -10.73 2.02 -12.09
C GLU A 14 -11.90 2.97 -11.74
N ALA A 15 -11.93 3.54 -10.53
CA ALA A 15 -13.02 4.38 -10.01
C ALA A 15 -12.88 5.89 -10.31
N VAL A 16 -11.87 6.31 -11.09
CA VAL A 16 -11.56 7.74 -11.30
C VAL A 16 -12.43 8.41 -12.37
N GLU A 17 -13.24 7.66 -13.13
CA GLU A 17 -14.16 8.24 -14.12
C GLU A 17 -15.62 8.11 -13.67
N THR A 18 -16.09 9.13 -12.94
CA THR A 18 -17.46 9.60 -12.66
C THR A 18 -17.69 9.81 -11.17
N SER A 19 -18.36 10.91 -10.81
CA SER A 19 -18.61 11.37 -9.43
C SER A 19 -19.44 10.43 -8.55
N LYS A 20 -19.64 9.17 -8.96
CA LYS A 20 -20.48 8.16 -8.31
C LYS A 20 -19.67 7.12 -7.52
N ASP A 21 -18.35 7.04 -7.72
CA ASP A 21 -17.45 6.09 -7.05
C ASP A 21 -16.47 6.76 -6.06
N LEU A 22 -16.83 7.95 -5.56
CA LEU A 22 -16.09 8.57 -4.46
C LEU A 22 -16.45 7.86 -3.15
N MET A 23 -15.45 7.24 -2.53
CA MET A 23 -15.60 6.65 -1.20
C MET A 23 -16.07 7.72 -0.22
N SER A 24 -17.13 7.42 0.53
CA SER A 24 -17.64 8.34 1.54
C SER A 24 -16.62 8.52 2.67
N ALA A 25 -16.61 9.68 3.33
CA ALA A 25 -15.69 9.93 4.45
C ALA A 25 -15.76 8.84 5.55
N PRO A 26 -16.94 8.31 5.95
CA PRO A 26 -17.02 7.19 6.89
C PRO A 26 -16.35 5.90 6.40
N GLU A 27 -16.46 5.58 5.12
CA GLU A 27 -15.80 4.41 4.53
C GLU A 27 -14.29 4.58 4.51
N ALA A 28 -13.81 5.79 4.23
CA ALA A 28 -12.39 6.10 4.25
C ALA A 28 -11.76 6.00 5.65
N CYS A 29 -12.44 6.54 6.66
CA CYS A 29 -12.04 6.36 8.05
C CYS A 29 -11.99 4.87 8.44
N SER A 30 -12.97 4.08 7.97
CA SER A 30 -13.00 2.63 8.21
C SER A 30 -11.81 1.91 7.57
N MET A 31 -11.41 2.30 6.36
CA MET A 31 -10.21 1.74 5.71
C MET A 31 -8.93 2.08 6.47
N MET A 32 -8.79 3.32 6.95
CA MET A 32 -7.64 3.73 7.76
C MET A 32 -7.54 2.96 9.07
N GLU A 33 -8.68 2.76 9.75
CA GLU A 33 -8.74 1.98 10.98
C GLU A 33 -8.38 0.51 10.70
N ALA A 34 -8.92 -0.07 9.61
CA ALA A 34 -8.59 -1.42 9.19
C ALA A 34 -7.09 -1.59 8.92
N LEU A 35 -6.42 -0.62 8.30
CA LEU A 35 -4.96 -0.66 8.09
C LEU A 35 -4.19 -0.63 9.40
N THR A 36 -4.65 0.16 10.38
CA THR A 36 -4.04 0.25 11.71
C THR A 36 -4.20 -1.05 12.49
N VAL A 37 -5.40 -1.64 12.47
CA VAL A 37 -5.69 -2.94 13.07
C VAL A 37 -4.87 -4.02 12.38
N PHE A 38 -4.83 -4.04 11.05
CA PHE A 38 -4.04 -5.00 10.29
C PHE A 38 -2.56 -4.93 10.65
N SER A 39 -2.00 -3.72 10.70
CA SER A 39 -0.63 -3.47 11.15
C SER A 39 -0.34 -4.03 12.55
N SER A 40 -1.32 -3.92 13.48
CA SER A 40 -1.19 -4.48 14.83
C SER A 40 -1.22 -6.02 14.86
N CYS A 41 -1.91 -6.66 13.91
CA CYS A 41 -2.06 -8.11 13.81
C CYS A 41 -0.88 -8.83 13.15
N ILE A 42 0.05 -8.09 12.52
CA ILE A 42 1.26 -8.66 11.91
C ILE A 42 2.18 -9.23 13.00
N LYS A 43 2.31 -10.56 13.05
CA LYS A 43 3.14 -11.28 14.03
C LYS A 43 4.63 -11.32 13.66
N ILE A 44 4.93 -11.43 12.37
CA ILE A 44 6.27 -11.40 11.81
C ILE A 44 6.28 -10.19 10.89
N ASP A 45 7.09 -9.19 11.21
CA ASP A 45 7.14 -7.93 10.46
C ASP A 45 8.06 -8.11 9.24
N PRO A 46 7.50 -8.29 8.02
CA PRO A 46 8.32 -8.52 6.85
C PRO A 46 9.03 -7.22 6.44
N SER A 47 10.27 -7.37 6.01
CA SER A 47 10.99 -6.29 5.37
C SER A 47 10.52 -6.14 3.92
N LEU A 48 10.27 -4.89 3.51
CA LEU A 48 9.95 -4.51 2.14
C LEU A 48 11.16 -4.01 1.37
N LYS A 49 12.33 -3.90 2.03
CA LYS A 49 13.58 -3.55 1.37
C LYS A 49 13.83 -4.52 0.24
N SER A 50 14.06 -3.99 -0.95
CA SER A 50 14.69 -4.80 -1.97
C SER A 50 16.17 -4.97 -1.62
N GLY A 51 16.73 -6.12 -2.02
CA GLY A 51 18.16 -6.36 -1.89
C GLY A 51 18.99 -5.50 -2.86
N ASP A 52 18.36 -4.63 -3.65
CA ASP A 52 19.03 -3.79 -4.63
C ASP A 52 19.36 -2.42 -4.03
N PRO A 53 20.63 -2.03 -3.90
CA PRO A 53 21.03 -0.73 -3.36
C PRO A 53 20.58 0.47 -4.20
N MET A 54 20.09 0.25 -5.43
CA MET A 54 19.55 1.30 -6.32
C MET A 54 18.09 1.68 -6.02
N GLU A 55 17.32 0.79 -5.39
CA GLU A 55 15.88 1.03 -5.15
C GLU A 55 15.70 1.82 -3.86
N LYS A 56 15.86 3.14 -3.95
CA LYS A 56 15.57 4.06 -2.86
C LYS A 56 14.17 4.62 -3.04
N PHE A 57 13.29 4.29 -2.10
CA PHE A 57 12.02 4.97 -1.94
C PHE A 57 12.27 6.42 -1.50
N GLU A 58 11.60 7.38 -2.14
CA GLU A 58 11.73 8.80 -1.88
C GLU A 58 10.82 9.24 -0.72
N HIS A 59 9.62 8.66 -0.63
CA HIS A 59 8.58 9.07 0.32
C HIS A 59 8.38 8.07 1.47
N LEU A 60 8.64 6.78 1.26
CA LEU A 60 8.51 5.69 2.21
C LEU A 60 9.74 5.64 3.11
N ARG A 61 9.56 6.03 4.38
CA ARG A 61 10.68 6.25 5.30
C ARG A 61 11.25 4.95 5.86
N ARG A 62 10.41 3.93 6.03
CA ARG A 62 10.75 2.69 6.73
C ARG A 62 10.37 1.44 5.93
N PRO A 63 10.99 1.23 4.75
CA PRO A 63 10.79 0.00 3.98
C PRO A 63 11.35 -1.23 4.71
N ASP A 64 12.10 -1.06 5.80
CA ASP A 64 12.59 -2.16 6.63
C ASP A 64 11.48 -2.91 7.35
N SER A 65 10.29 -2.31 7.50
CA SER A 65 9.16 -2.82 8.27
C SER A 65 7.84 -2.51 7.57
N LEU A 66 7.10 -3.55 7.17
CA LEU A 66 5.74 -3.39 6.65
C LEU A 66 4.83 -2.76 7.70
N LYS A 67 5.00 -3.13 8.98
CA LYS A 67 4.23 -2.53 10.08
C LYS A 67 4.42 -1.02 10.15
N ALA A 68 5.67 -0.56 10.14
CA ALA A 68 6.00 0.87 10.18
C ALA A 68 5.51 1.60 8.93
N SER A 69 5.62 0.96 7.75
CA SER A 69 5.13 1.50 6.49
C SER A 69 3.60 1.69 6.50
N LEU A 70 2.86 0.71 7.02
CA LEU A 70 1.40 0.82 7.17
C LEU A 70 0.99 1.92 8.16
N TYR A 71 1.71 2.07 9.27
CA TYR A 71 1.49 3.19 10.19
C TYR A 71 1.79 4.54 9.54
N GLN A 72 2.83 4.63 8.71
CA GLN A 72 3.15 5.85 7.98
C GLN A 72 1.98 6.25 7.05
N VAL A 73 1.44 5.28 6.31
CA VAL A 73 0.27 5.50 5.44
C VAL A 73 -0.97 5.90 6.25
N ALA A 74 -1.27 5.19 7.34
CA ALA A 74 -2.42 5.51 8.19
C ALA A 74 -2.32 6.93 8.78
N ASN A 75 -1.13 7.33 9.23
CA ASN A 75 -0.89 8.68 9.75
C ASN A 75 -1.02 9.75 8.66
N ALA A 76 -0.46 9.50 7.46
CA ALA A 76 -0.57 10.42 6.34
C ALA A 76 -2.03 10.62 5.94
N MET A 77 -2.80 9.54 5.80
CA MET A 77 -4.23 9.63 5.49
C MET A 77 -5.00 10.35 6.60
N SER A 78 -4.70 10.09 7.88
CA SER A 78 -5.36 10.78 8.99
C SER A 78 -5.12 12.28 8.97
N GLN A 79 -3.89 12.70 8.65
CA GLN A 79 -3.55 14.09 8.50
C GLN A 79 -4.32 14.72 7.32
N THR A 80 -4.31 14.06 6.16
CA THR A 80 -5.05 14.51 4.98
C THR A 80 -6.55 14.66 5.27
N PHE A 81 -7.16 13.72 5.99
CA PHE A 81 -8.57 13.80 6.38
C PHE A 81 -8.86 14.99 7.30
N GLN A 82 -7.97 15.26 8.25
CA GLN A 82 -8.09 16.42 9.11
C GLN A 82 -7.99 17.72 8.31
N THR A 83 -6.98 17.85 7.45
CA THR A 83 -6.81 19.01 6.55
C THR A 83 -8.04 19.20 5.66
N ALA A 84 -8.58 18.12 5.10
CA ALA A 84 -9.79 18.15 4.28
C ALA A 84 -11.02 18.59 5.06
N HIS A 85 -11.19 18.09 6.29
CA HIS A 85 -12.29 18.50 7.15
C HIS A 85 -12.22 20.00 7.48
N ASP A 86 -11.06 20.48 7.91
CA ASP A 86 -10.84 21.88 8.28
C ASP A 86 -11.03 22.83 7.07
N SER A 87 -10.56 22.40 5.89
CA SER A 87 -10.74 23.10 4.61
C SER A 87 -12.22 23.21 4.24
N VAL A 88 -12.97 22.10 4.29
CA VAL A 88 -14.42 22.10 4.03
C VAL A 88 -15.16 22.99 5.03
N THR A 89 -14.82 22.92 6.31
CA THR A 89 -15.41 23.79 7.34
C THR A 89 -15.13 25.27 7.05
N THR A 90 -13.92 25.61 6.62
CA THR A 90 -13.54 26.99 6.25
C THR A 90 -14.36 27.50 5.06
N ILE A 91 -14.55 26.65 4.05
CA ILE A 91 -15.34 26.97 2.85
C ILE A 91 -16.82 27.14 3.22
N VAL A 92 -17.38 26.24 4.03
CA VAL A 92 -18.78 26.33 4.48
C VAL A 92 -19.02 27.62 5.25
N ASN A 93 -18.16 27.94 6.23
CA ASN A 93 -18.27 29.18 7.00
C ASN A 93 -18.18 30.42 6.10
N SER A 94 -17.27 30.39 5.13
CA SER A 94 -17.14 31.46 4.13
C SER A 94 -18.43 31.64 3.35
N LEU A 95 -19.00 30.56 2.82
CA LEU A 95 -20.25 30.57 2.06
C LEU A 95 -21.46 31.02 2.89
N GLU A 96 -21.52 30.67 4.18
CA GLU A 96 -22.60 31.12 5.07
C GLU A 96 -22.57 32.65 5.29
N SER A 97 -21.38 33.27 5.27
CA SER A 97 -21.23 34.71 5.45
C SER A 97 -21.47 35.54 4.18
N MET A 98 -21.31 34.94 2.99
CA MET A 98 -21.40 35.64 1.71
C MET A 98 -22.77 36.30 1.42
N PRO A 99 -23.93 35.66 1.69
CA PRO A 99 -25.23 36.28 1.43
C PRO A 99 -25.44 37.59 2.19
N THR A 100 -24.99 37.65 3.45
CA THR A 100 -25.07 38.86 4.27
C THR A 100 -24.17 39.96 3.71
N LEU A 101 -22.90 39.62 3.41
CA LEU A 101 -21.95 40.57 2.81
C LEU A 101 -22.46 41.12 1.46
N MET A 102 -23.08 40.28 0.63
CA MET A 102 -23.68 40.71 -0.64
C MET A 102 -24.90 41.60 -0.44
N ALA A 103 -25.74 41.32 0.56
CA ALA A 103 -26.89 42.15 0.90
C ALA A 103 -26.45 43.53 1.40
N ASP A 104 -25.46 43.59 2.29
CA ASP A 104 -24.90 44.85 2.79
C ASP A 104 -24.29 45.69 1.66
N CYS A 105 -23.60 45.03 0.72
CA CYS A 105 -23.09 45.64 -0.51
C CYS A 105 -24.22 46.23 -1.37
N LEU A 106 -25.31 45.47 -1.57
CA LEU A 106 -26.46 45.90 -2.38
C LEU A 106 -27.17 47.10 -1.74
N GLU A 107 -27.37 47.06 -0.42
CA GLU A 107 -28.00 48.15 0.33
C GLU A 107 -27.12 49.42 0.29
N ALA A 108 -25.81 49.29 0.44
CA ALA A 108 -24.88 50.41 0.29
C ALA A 108 -24.90 50.99 -1.14
N MET A 109 -25.05 50.15 -2.17
CA MET A 109 -25.22 50.57 -3.56
C MET A 109 -26.57 51.23 -3.84
N GLU A 110 -27.64 50.91 -3.13
CA GLU A 110 -28.92 51.63 -3.30
C GLU A 110 -28.85 53.05 -2.72
N ILE A 111 -27.91 53.30 -1.80
CA ILE A 111 -27.74 54.57 -1.06
C ILE A 111 -26.47 55.33 -1.53
N ILE A 112 -26.05 55.17 -2.81
CA ILE A 112 -24.81 55.71 -3.43
C ILE A 112 -24.52 57.20 -3.15
N ASN A 113 -25.52 58.00 -2.80
CA ASN A 113 -25.34 59.43 -2.50
C ASN A 113 -25.09 59.75 -1.02
N GLN A 114 -24.98 58.77 -0.11
CA GLN A 114 -24.60 59.03 1.27
C GLN A 114 -23.10 58.88 1.52
N PRO A 115 -22.48 59.81 2.27
CA PRO A 115 -21.09 59.69 2.69
C PRO A 115 -20.89 58.40 3.52
N GLY A 116 -19.88 57.60 3.16
CA GLY A 116 -19.56 56.31 3.79
C GLY A 116 -20.07 55.06 3.07
N SER A 117 -20.92 55.21 2.03
CA SER A 117 -21.38 54.07 1.20
C SER A 117 -20.23 53.36 0.45
N GLN A 118 -19.25 54.13 -0.04
CA GLN A 118 -18.08 53.58 -0.72
C GLN A 118 -17.21 52.72 0.20
N ASP A 119 -17.00 53.16 1.46
CA ASP A 119 -16.18 52.43 2.43
C ASP A 119 -16.79 51.06 2.76
N VAL A 120 -18.13 50.97 2.82
CA VAL A 120 -18.87 49.71 3.04
C VAL A 120 -18.72 48.77 1.85
N ILE A 121 -18.85 49.29 0.63
CA ILE A 121 -18.68 48.51 -0.60
C ILE A 121 -17.25 47.97 -0.70
N ASP A 122 -16.25 48.82 -0.49
CA ASP A 122 -14.84 48.44 -0.58
C ASP A 122 -14.50 47.38 0.48
N TYR A 123 -14.97 47.54 1.72
CA TYR A 123 -14.78 46.55 2.79
C TYR A 123 -15.42 45.20 2.45
N ALA A 124 -16.66 45.20 1.94
CA ALA A 124 -17.36 43.97 1.59
C ALA A 124 -16.70 43.26 0.41
N LEU A 125 -16.23 43.99 -0.61
CA LEU A 125 -15.47 43.43 -1.74
C LEU A 125 -14.11 42.86 -1.29
N GLU A 126 -13.39 43.57 -0.42
CA GLU A 126 -12.12 43.09 0.14
C GLU A 126 -12.33 41.80 0.96
N THR A 127 -13.37 41.77 1.79
CA THR A 127 -13.73 40.59 2.60
C THR A 127 -14.10 39.39 1.71
N LEU A 128 -14.87 39.61 0.65
CA LEU A 128 -15.22 38.57 -0.32
C LEU A 128 -13.99 38.04 -1.07
N ASN A 129 -13.09 38.92 -1.51
CA ASN A 129 -11.87 38.52 -2.20
C ASN A 129 -10.95 37.71 -1.28
N TYR A 130 -10.74 38.20 -0.05
CA TYR A 130 -9.96 37.48 0.95
C TYR A 130 -10.55 36.10 1.25
N SER A 131 -11.87 36.01 1.44
CA SER A 131 -12.56 34.73 1.67
C SER A 131 -12.40 33.76 0.50
N ALA A 132 -12.49 34.25 -0.75
CA ALA A 132 -12.27 33.44 -1.94
C ALA A 132 -10.82 32.92 -2.04
N GLU A 133 -9.83 33.76 -1.75
CA GLU A 133 -8.41 33.36 -1.69
C GLU A 133 -8.18 32.28 -0.62
N GLN A 134 -8.77 32.43 0.58
CA GLN A 134 -8.67 31.42 1.64
C GLN A 134 -9.27 30.07 1.22
N CYS A 135 -10.41 30.08 0.52
CA CYS A 135 -11.01 28.85 -0.02
C CYS A 135 -10.08 28.15 -1.02
N VAL A 136 -9.43 28.91 -1.91
CA VAL A 136 -8.48 28.36 -2.89
C VAL A 136 -7.26 27.77 -2.19
N ASN A 137 -6.66 28.50 -1.24
CA ASN A 137 -5.49 28.04 -0.51
C ASN A 137 -5.81 26.77 0.30
N SER A 138 -6.96 26.74 0.95
CA SER A 138 -7.42 25.58 1.73
C SER A 138 -7.66 24.36 0.83
N ALA A 139 -8.11 24.54 -0.42
CA ALA A 139 -8.24 23.44 -1.37
C ALA A 139 -6.87 22.92 -1.85
N LEU A 140 -5.92 23.82 -2.09
CA LEU A 140 -4.54 23.47 -2.47
C LEU A 140 -3.81 22.71 -1.37
N ASP A 141 -4.02 23.06 -0.11
CA ASP A 141 -3.43 22.34 1.03
C ASP A 141 -3.91 20.89 1.09
N VAL A 142 -5.20 20.67 0.85
CA VAL A 142 -5.78 19.31 0.77
C VAL A 142 -5.19 18.52 -0.40
N ASP A 143 -5.09 19.12 -1.58
CA ASP A 143 -4.51 18.46 -2.76
C ASP A 143 -3.04 18.06 -2.53
N ASN A 144 -2.27 18.95 -1.90
CA ASN A 144 -0.88 18.67 -1.53
C ASN A 144 -0.77 17.51 -0.54
N ASP A 145 -1.62 17.46 0.48
CA ASP A 145 -1.61 16.38 1.46
C ASP A 145 -2.12 15.05 0.88
N CYS A 146 -3.13 15.08 0.01
CA CYS A 146 -3.57 13.93 -0.77
C CYS A 146 -2.42 13.38 -1.64
N THR A 147 -1.71 14.26 -2.34
CA THR A 147 -0.58 13.90 -3.20
C THR A 147 0.53 13.22 -2.40
N LYS A 148 0.90 13.77 -1.23
CA LYS A 148 1.90 13.14 -0.33
C LYS A 148 1.46 11.75 0.13
N ALA A 149 0.19 11.59 0.52
CA ALA A 149 -0.34 10.30 0.95
C ALA A 149 -0.31 9.26 -0.19
N LEU A 150 -0.71 9.65 -1.40
CA LEU A 150 -0.68 8.80 -2.59
C LEU A 150 0.75 8.36 -2.95
N LEU A 151 1.72 9.26 -2.87
CA LEU A 151 3.13 8.92 -3.14
C LEU A 151 3.64 7.84 -2.18
N ILE A 152 3.33 7.93 -0.88
CA ILE A 152 3.70 6.91 0.11
C ILE A 152 3.00 5.58 -0.19
N ILE A 153 1.71 5.61 -0.55
CA ILE A 153 0.93 4.41 -0.87
C ILE A 153 1.49 3.71 -2.11
N ASN A 154 1.82 4.46 -3.16
CA ASN A 154 2.39 3.92 -4.39
C ASN A 154 3.72 3.22 -4.13
N GLU A 155 4.64 3.87 -3.43
CA GLU A 155 5.93 3.25 -3.07
C GLU A 155 5.76 2.02 -2.17
N LEU A 156 4.79 2.03 -1.24
CA LEU A 156 4.46 0.84 -0.44
C LEU A 156 3.93 -0.31 -1.32
N CYS A 157 3.05 -0.01 -2.27
CA CYS A 157 2.53 -1.00 -3.21
C CYS A 157 3.63 -1.58 -4.10
N GLU A 158 4.53 -0.75 -4.60
CA GLU A 158 5.71 -1.18 -5.36
C GLU A 158 6.60 -2.10 -4.52
N ALA A 159 6.95 -1.68 -3.30
CA ALA A 159 7.80 -2.45 -2.39
C ALA A 159 7.18 -3.81 -2.02
N ALA A 160 5.87 -3.83 -1.76
CA ALA A 160 5.13 -5.04 -1.44
C ALA A 160 5.06 -6.00 -2.64
N THR A 161 4.83 -5.48 -3.84
CA THR A 161 4.75 -6.27 -5.08
C THR A 161 6.11 -6.86 -5.43
N ALA A 162 7.18 -6.08 -5.33
CA ALA A 162 8.55 -6.55 -5.55
C ALA A 162 8.91 -7.67 -4.55
N THR A 163 8.51 -7.52 -3.29
CA THR A 163 8.75 -8.53 -2.25
C THR A 163 7.96 -9.82 -2.48
N ASP A 164 6.69 -9.74 -2.90
CA ASP A 164 5.89 -10.91 -3.27
C ASP A 164 6.51 -11.67 -4.46
N GLY A 165 6.94 -10.95 -5.50
CA GLY A 165 7.63 -11.54 -6.64
C GLY A 165 8.89 -12.30 -6.25
N ARG A 166 9.72 -11.70 -5.36
CA ARG A 166 10.93 -12.33 -4.84
C ARG A 166 10.62 -13.59 -4.03
N ASN A 167 9.64 -13.51 -3.12
CA ASN A 167 9.23 -14.64 -2.29
C ASN A 167 8.73 -15.82 -3.14
N LYS A 168 7.98 -15.54 -4.21
CA LYS A 168 7.53 -16.56 -5.18
C LYS A 168 8.70 -17.25 -5.87
N GLN A 169 9.68 -16.47 -6.36
CA GLN A 169 10.88 -17.04 -7.00
C GLN A 169 11.72 -17.89 -6.04
N GLU A 170 11.85 -17.46 -4.79
CA GLU A 170 12.61 -18.21 -3.77
C GLU A 170 11.90 -19.51 -3.35
N ALA A 171 10.57 -19.48 -3.25
CA ALA A 171 9.76 -20.67 -3.03
C ALA A 171 9.91 -21.68 -4.17
N GLU A 172 9.86 -21.23 -5.43
CA GLU A 172 10.05 -22.09 -6.60
C GLU A 172 11.46 -22.72 -6.64
N LYS A 173 12.49 -21.92 -6.36
CA LYS A 173 13.88 -22.44 -6.23
C LYS A 173 13.98 -23.50 -5.14
N THR A 174 13.37 -23.26 -3.99
CA THR A 174 13.38 -24.20 -2.87
C THR A 174 12.65 -25.50 -3.22
N GLU A 175 11.49 -25.41 -3.87
CA GLU A 175 10.75 -26.58 -4.33
C GLU A 175 11.56 -27.41 -5.34
N ASN A 176 12.22 -26.74 -6.28
CA ASN A 176 13.10 -27.39 -7.25
C ASN A 176 14.29 -28.08 -6.59
N LEU A 177 14.91 -27.46 -5.57
CA LEU A 177 15.98 -28.09 -4.79
C LEU A 177 15.48 -29.33 -4.02
N ILE A 178 14.27 -29.28 -3.46
CA ILE A 178 13.64 -30.43 -2.79
C ILE A 178 13.40 -31.56 -3.79
N LYS A 179 12.85 -31.26 -4.98
CA LYS A 179 12.64 -32.24 -6.05
C LYS A 179 13.95 -32.91 -6.48
N GLN A 180 15.01 -32.12 -6.68
CA GLN A 180 16.34 -32.64 -7.04
C GLN A 180 16.91 -33.56 -5.94
N ARG A 181 16.82 -33.16 -4.67
CA ARG A 181 17.28 -34.00 -3.54
C ARG A 181 16.51 -35.31 -3.45
N ASN A 182 15.20 -35.28 -3.64
CA ASN A 182 14.37 -36.49 -3.62
C ASN A 182 14.72 -37.45 -4.76
N LEU A 183 14.98 -36.93 -5.96
CA LEU A 183 15.42 -37.73 -7.10
C LEU A 183 16.78 -38.40 -6.82
N LEU A 184 17.76 -37.64 -6.31
CA LEU A 184 19.06 -38.17 -5.92
C LEU A 184 18.94 -39.25 -4.85
N LYS A 185 18.08 -39.05 -3.84
CA LYS A 185 17.82 -40.04 -2.80
C LYS A 185 17.23 -41.33 -3.38
N ALA A 186 16.23 -41.21 -4.27
CA ALA A 186 15.64 -42.38 -4.92
C ALA A 186 16.66 -43.15 -5.79
N GLN A 187 17.55 -42.45 -6.49
CA GLN A 187 18.64 -43.06 -7.24
C GLN A 187 19.63 -43.79 -6.32
N GLN A 188 20.02 -43.17 -5.21
CA GLN A 188 20.90 -43.80 -4.22
C GLN A 188 20.27 -45.06 -3.63
N GLU A 189 18.99 -45.01 -3.26
CA GLU A 189 18.26 -46.17 -2.76
C GLU A 189 18.18 -47.30 -3.81
N GLN A 190 18.01 -46.96 -5.09
CA GLN A 190 18.02 -47.95 -6.17
C GLN A 190 19.39 -48.60 -6.35
N ILE A 191 20.47 -47.81 -6.31
CA ILE A 191 21.85 -48.32 -6.37
C ILE A 191 22.13 -49.26 -5.21
N ILE A 192 21.72 -48.88 -3.99
CA ILE A 192 21.88 -49.72 -2.79
C ILE A 192 21.13 -51.04 -2.95
N ARG A 193 19.88 -51.02 -3.46
CA ARG A 193 19.10 -52.24 -3.72
C ARG A 193 19.80 -53.15 -4.74
N ASN A 194 20.28 -52.59 -5.85
CA ASN A 194 20.98 -53.36 -6.87
C ASN A 194 22.26 -53.99 -6.31
N LEU A 195 23.07 -53.21 -5.57
CA LEU A 195 24.29 -53.71 -4.92
C LEU A 195 24.00 -54.84 -3.92
N GLN A 196 22.90 -54.75 -3.16
CA GLN A 196 22.48 -55.81 -2.24
C GLN A 196 22.12 -57.10 -2.99
N ASN A 197 21.41 -56.98 -4.11
CA ASN A 197 21.04 -58.11 -4.95
C ASN A 197 22.30 -58.76 -5.56
N ASP A 198 23.18 -57.98 -6.18
CA ASP A 198 24.42 -58.47 -6.79
C ASP A 198 25.31 -59.18 -5.76
N LEU A 199 25.41 -58.62 -4.54
CA LEU A 199 26.19 -59.21 -3.46
C LEU A 199 25.56 -60.51 -2.93
N SER A 200 24.23 -60.64 -2.97
CA SER A 200 23.54 -61.88 -2.62
C SER A 200 23.75 -62.97 -3.67
N GLU A 201 23.71 -62.61 -4.95
CA GLU A 201 23.94 -63.53 -6.06
C GLU A 201 25.40 -64.03 -6.07
N GLN A 202 26.37 -63.13 -5.86
CA GLN A 202 27.78 -63.51 -5.70
C GLN A 202 28.00 -64.45 -4.51
N LYS A 203 27.32 -64.24 -3.38
CA LYS A 203 27.42 -65.16 -2.24
C LYS A 203 26.93 -66.56 -2.57
N LEU A 204 25.81 -66.67 -3.27
CA LEU A 204 25.27 -67.96 -3.74
C LEU A 204 26.26 -68.67 -4.66
N LEU A 205 26.82 -67.96 -5.65
CA LEU A 205 27.82 -68.54 -6.57
C LEU A 205 29.08 -69.02 -5.85
N VAL A 206 29.54 -68.28 -4.83
CA VAL A 206 30.68 -68.70 -4.01
C VAL A 206 30.35 -69.93 -3.17
N GLU A 207 29.15 -70.00 -2.57
CA GLU A 207 28.70 -71.19 -1.82
C GLU A 207 28.59 -72.43 -2.71
N GLU A 208 28.02 -72.30 -3.91
CA GLU A 208 27.94 -73.39 -4.90
C GLU A 208 29.34 -73.87 -5.33
N ALA A 209 30.25 -72.95 -5.68
CA ALA A 209 31.63 -73.31 -6.04
C ALA A 209 32.40 -73.99 -4.88
N MET A 210 32.16 -73.55 -3.64
CA MET A 210 32.75 -74.18 -2.44
C MET A 210 32.15 -75.56 -2.14
N SER A 211 30.88 -75.77 -2.47
CA SER A 211 30.21 -77.07 -2.38
C SER A 211 30.81 -78.06 -3.37
N ASP A 212 30.95 -77.67 -4.64
CA ASP A 212 31.50 -78.53 -5.69
C ASP A 212 32.95 -78.94 -5.41
N TYR A 213 33.75 -78.04 -4.82
CA TYR A 213 35.13 -78.34 -4.42
C TYR A 213 35.23 -79.33 -3.26
N LYS A 214 34.19 -79.46 -2.41
CA LYS A 214 34.17 -80.43 -1.29
C LYS A 214 33.74 -81.84 -1.70
N VAL A 215 33.13 -82.00 -2.89
CA VAL A 215 32.60 -83.26 -3.40
C VAL A 215 33.58 -83.93 -4.39
N SER A 216 34.55 -83.18 -4.93
CA SER A 216 35.67 -83.69 -5.73
C SER A 216 36.91 -84.06 -4.91
#